data_AF-A0A812CEG4-F1
#
_entry.id   AF-A0A812CEG4-F1
#
_cell.length_a   1.000
_cell.length_b   1.000
_cell.length_c   1.000
_cell.angle_alpha   90.00
_cell.angle_beta   90.00
_cell.angle_gamma   90.00
#
_symmetry.space_group_name_H-M   'P 1'
#
loop_
_entity.id
_entity.type
_entity.pdbx_description
1 polymer ?
#
loop_
_entity_poly.entity_id
_entity_poly.type
_entity_poly.pdbx_seq_one_letter_code
_entity_poly.pdbx_strand_id
1 'polypeptide(L)'
;MDKPFKFSLYYIASAPKKGGTVFIPLKELIEALSEEKHQRWEKLWMVSDRQSRIIHPLIYPHPSTKKPTLCFHLGMTEGFCWNYQSKDERWTSWSETEEILSEIHAEIESNPNLIYVHEWQTGDFILSDNLALGHEATPETQLPVSEVGLRVLHRTTIRGTNFPSK
;
A
#
# COMPACT_ATOMS: atom_id res chain seq x y z
N MET A 1 2.65 8.84 -10.34
CA MET A 1 3.18 10.04 -9.65
C MET A 1 4.56 9.69 -9.16
N ASP A 2 5.58 10.42 -9.56
CA ASP A 2 7.00 10.06 -9.40
C ASP A 2 7.50 10.15 -7.95
N LYS A 3 6.79 10.93 -7.13
CA LYS A 3 6.99 11.07 -5.68
C LYS A 3 5.67 10.77 -4.97
N PRO A 4 5.54 9.64 -4.26
CA PRO A 4 4.30 9.29 -3.57
C PRO A 4 3.91 10.34 -2.52
N PHE A 5 2.60 10.55 -2.33
CA PHE A 5 2.10 11.47 -1.30
C PHE A 5 2.61 11.09 0.08
N LYS A 6 2.95 12.10 0.89
CA LYS A 6 3.52 11.90 2.22
C LYS A 6 2.46 11.54 3.26
N PHE A 7 1.39 12.32 3.26
CA PHE A 7 0.28 12.14 4.19
C PHE A 7 -1.04 12.18 3.46
N SER A 8 -2.01 11.43 3.97
CA SER A 8 -3.39 11.47 3.52
C SER A 8 -4.28 11.84 4.69
N LEU A 9 -5.14 12.82 4.47
CA LEU A 9 -6.11 13.31 5.44
C LEU A 9 -7.50 12.94 4.96
N TYR A 10 -8.33 12.40 5.85
CA TYR A 10 -9.69 11.99 5.57
C TYR A 10 -10.62 12.65 6.59
N TYR A 11 -11.64 13.35 6.11
CA TYR A 11 -12.77 13.75 6.91
C TYR A 11 -13.99 12.92 6.51
N ILE A 12 -14.59 12.22 7.48
CA ILE A 12 -15.75 11.36 7.26
C ILE A 12 -17.02 12.21 7.33
N ALA A 13 -17.45 12.72 6.18
CA ALA A 13 -18.66 13.54 6.08
C ALA A 13 -19.95 12.72 6.26
N SER A 14 -19.92 11.44 5.89
CA SER A 14 -21.00 10.48 6.14
C SER A 14 -20.43 9.07 6.24
N ALA A 15 -20.58 8.45 7.42
CA ALA A 15 -20.20 7.07 7.65
C ALA A 15 -21.35 6.11 7.26
N PRO A 16 -21.05 5.00 6.55
CA PRO A 16 -22.02 3.92 6.34
C PRO A 16 -22.29 3.17 7.65
N LYS A 17 -23.36 2.36 7.67
CA LYS A 17 -23.74 1.49 8.79
C LYS A 17 -22.74 0.37 9.07
N LYS A 18 -21.99 -0.05 8.03
CA LYS A 18 -20.98 -1.12 8.10
C LYS A 18 -19.79 -0.73 7.24
N GLY A 19 -18.62 -1.22 7.66
CA GLY A 19 -17.36 -1.06 6.96
C GLY A 19 -16.45 -0.01 7.59
N GLY A 20 -15.22 0.04 7.10
CA GLY A 20 -14.18 0.90 7.63
C GLY A 20 -12.98 1.00 6.71
N THR A 21 -11.88 1.49 7.26
CA THR A 21 -10.56 1.41 6.61
C THR A 21 -9.68 0.43 7.38
N VAL A 22 -9.15 -0.55 6.67
CA VAL A 22 -8.08 -1.42 7.15
C VAL A 22 -6.76 -0.67 6.98
N PHE A 23 -5.95 -0.66 8.03
CA PHE A 23 -4.58 -0.16 8.01
C PHE A 23 -3.63 -1.25 8.49
N ILE A 24 -2.46 -1.34 7.85
CA ILE A 24 -1.36 -2.20 8.30
C ILE A 24 -0.04 -1.42 8.31
N PRO A 25 0.74 -1.49 9.40
CA PRO A 25 2.06 -0.87 9.45
C PRO A 25 3.07 -1.67 8.63
N LEU A 26 3.62 -1.04 7.58
CA LEU A 26 4.45 -1.74 6.59
C LEU A 26 5.82 -2.12 7.15
N LYS A 27 6.36 -1.36 8.11
CA LYS A 27 7.64 -1.66 8.76
C LYS A 27 7.55 -2.96 9.56
N GLU A 28 6.52 -3.09 10.41
CA GLU A 28 6.27 -4.29 11.20
C GLU A 28 5.92 -5.49 10.31
N LEU A 29 5.22 -5.27 9.19
CA LEU A 29 4.98 -6.32 8.20
C LEU A 29 6.31 -6.83 7.59
N ILE A 30 7.23 -5.93 7.24
CA ILE A 30 8.56 -6.30 6.72
C ILE A 30 9.36 -7.07 7.78
N GLU A 31 9.33 -6.63 9.05
CA GLU A 31 10.01 -7.29 10.17
C GLU A 31 9.46 -8.69 10.47
N ALA A 32 8.21 -8.97 10.10
CA ALA A 32 7.57 -10.28 10.27
C ALA A 32 7.90 -11.28 9.15
N LEU A 33 8.48 -10.82 8.03
CA LEU A 33 8.84 -11.69 6.91
C LEU A 33 9.92 -12.70 7.33
N SER A 34 9.91 -13.88 6.68
CA SER A 34 11.06 -14.77 6.75
C SER A 34 12.29 -14.12 6.11
N GLU A 35 13.49 -14.46 6.59
CA GLU A 35 14.75 -13.93 6.06
C GLU A 35 14.87 -14.16 4.53
N GLU A 36 14.47 -15.34 4.05
CA GLU A 36 14.45 -15.65 2.62
C GLU A 36 13.52 -14.72 1.84
N LYS A 37 12.31 -14.47 2.35
CA LYS A 37 11.34 -13.61 1.70
C LYS A 37 11.78 -12.15 1.73
N HIS A 38 12.32 -11.68 2.85
CA HIS A 38 12.90 -10.35 2.98
C HIS A 38 14.02 -10.14 1.94
N GLN A 39 15.01 -11.04 1.88
CA GLN A 39 16.11 -10.95 0.91
C GLN A 39 15.63 -11.04 -0.55
N ARG A 40 14.57 -11.81 -0.82
CA ARG A 40 13.96 -11.87 -2.13
C ARG A 40 13.27 -10.55 -2.48
N TRP A 41 12.42 -10.03 -1.61
CA TRP A 41 11.67 -8.80 -1.85
C TRP A 41 12.57 -7.56 -1.93
N GLU A 42 13.72 -7.56 -1.27
CA GLU A 42 14.76 -6.54 -1.47
C GLU A 42 15.21 -6.43 -2.94
N LYS A 43 15.11 -7.49 -3.73
CA LYS A 43 15.50 -7.46 -5.16
C LYS A 43 14.39 -6.94 -6.07
N LEU A 44 13.17 -6.77 -5.55
CA LEU A 44 12.01 -6.35 -6.34
C LEU A 44 11.91 -4.84 -6.47
N TRP A 45 11.47 -4.42 -7.65
CA TRP A 45 11.08 -3.06 -7.96
C TRP A 45 9.66 -3.09 -8.53
N MET A 46 8.77 -2.30 -7.93
CA MET A 46 7.41 -2.11 -8.41
C MET A 46 7.41 -1.20 -9.64
N VAL A 47 6.63 -1.61 -10.64
CA VAL A 47 6.43 -0.87 -11.88
C VAL A 47 5.00 -0.33 -11.88
N SER A 48 4.86 1.00 -11.91
CA SER A 48 3.57 1.66 -11.97
C SER A 48 2.90 1.46 -13.33
N ASP A 49 1.65 1.89 -13.44
CA ASP A 49 0.84 1.77 -14.64
C ASP A 49 1.52 2.22 -15.96
N ARG A 50 0.93 1.73 -17.07
CA ARG A 50 1.40 1.96 -18.45
C ARG A 50 1.59 3.41 -18.84
N GLN A 51 0.88 4.33 -18.19
CA GLN A 51 0.94 5.75 -18.51
C GLN A 51 2.19 6.41 -17.94
N SER A 52 2.61 5.99 -16.74
CA SER A 52 3.69 6.63 -16.02
C SER A 52 5.00 5.83 -16.03
N ARG A 53 4.94 4.48 -16.09
CA ARG A 53 6.08 3.55 -16.08
C ARG A 53 7.17 3.92 -15.08
N ILE A 54 6.76 4.42 -13.92
CA ILE A 54 7.65 4.79 -12.84
C ILE A 54 8.06 3.49 -12.15
N ILE A 55 9.36 3.36 -11.90
CA ILE A 55 9.94 2.18 -11.26
C ILE A 55 10.45 2.60 -9.88
N HIS A 56 9.98 1.92 -8.85
CA HIS A 56 10.36 2.18 -7.46
C HIS A 56 10.79 0.88 -6.79
N PRO A 57 11.78 0.91 -5.89
CA PRO A 57 12.12 -0.28 -5.10
C PRO A 57 10.89 -0.72 -4.29
N LEU A 58 10.63 -2.03 -4.24
CA LEU A 58 9.52 -2.57 -3.45
C LEU A 58 9.76 -2.27 -1.97
N ILE A 59 10.96 -2.51 -1.44
CA ILE A 59 11.37 -2.14 -0.09
C ILE A 59 12.32 -0.94 -0.16
N TYR A 60 12.06 0.11 0.62
CA TYR A 60 12.93 1.28 0.71
C TYR A 60 12.86 1.96 2.08
N PRO A 61 13.89 2.73 2.48
CA PRO A 61 13.85 3.50 3.72
C PRO A 61 12.90 4.70 3.61
N HIS A 62 11.94 4.78 4.52
CA HIS A 62 11.06 5.94 4.66
C HIS A 62 11.88 7.24 4.79
N PRO A 63 11.61 8.29 4.00
CA PRO A 63 12.52 9.42 3.85
C PRO A 63 12.79 10.18 5.16
N SER A 64 11.82 10.22 6.09
CA SER A 64 11.94 10.94 7.36
C SER A 64 12.41 10.06 8.53
N THR A 65 11.93 8.81 8.62
CA THR A 65 12.20 7.94 9.78
C THR A 65 13.30 6.94 9.53
N LYS A 66 13.70 6.75 8.27
CA LYS A 66 14.69 5.77 7.78
C LYS A 66 14.31 4.31 8.02
N LYS A 67 13.14 4.06 8.60
CA LYS A 67 12.56 2.73 8.77
C LYS A 67 12.17 2.13 7.40
N PRO A 68 12.29 0.80 7.21
CA PRO A 68 11.89 0.18 5.96
C PRO A 68 10.38 0.32 5.73
N THR A 69 9.96 0.45 4.48
CA THR A 69 8.55 0.46 4.07
C THR A 69 8.38 -0.15 2.68
N LEU A 70 7.14 -0.47 2.31
CA LEU A 70 6.79 -1.06 1.02
C LEU A 70 6.23 -0.01 0.04
N CYS A 71 6.64 -0.09 -1.23
CA CYS A 71 6.08 0.69 -2.33
C CYS A 71 5.31 -0.22 -3.29
N PHE A 72 3.99 -0.27 -3.17
CA PHE A 72 3.12 -1.03 -4.08
C PHE A 72 1.69 -0.48 -4.08
N HIS A 73 0.94 -0.80 -5.14
CA HIS A 73 -0.50 -0.50 -5.25
C HIS A 73 -1.25 -1.74 -5.75
N LEU A 74 -2.30 -2.17 -5.04
CA LEU A 74 -3.05 -3.36 -5.43
C LEU A 74 -3.90 -3.20 -6.72
N GLY A 75 -4.13 -1.96 -7.18
CA GLY A 75 -4.91 -1.68 -8.39
C GLY A 75 -4.18 -0.93 -9.51
N MET A 76 -2.91 -0.53 -9.31
CA MET A 76 -2.15 0.30 -10.27
C MET A 76 -0.73 -0.22 -10.52
N THR A 77 -0.43 -1.46 -10.11
CA THR A 77 0.86 -2.11 -10.41
C THR A 77 0.74 -2.83 -11.75
N GLU A 78 1.56 -2.44 -12.74
CA GLU A 78 1.63 -3.14 -14.03
C GLU A 78 2.44 -4.44 -13.94
N GLY A 79 3.45 -4.45 -13.08
CA GLY A 79 4.37 -5.57 -12.92
C GLY A 79 5.48 -5.27 -11.93
N PHE A 80 6.46 -6.15 -11.91
CA PHE A 80 7.69 -5.98 -11.14
C PHE A 80 8.92 -6.16 -12.03
N CYS A 81 10.04 -5.63 -11.54
CA CYS A 81 11.36 -5.82 -12.12
C CYS A 81 12.30 -6.35 -11.04
N TRP A 82 12.94 -7.48 -11.29
CA TRP A 82 14.01 -8.02 -10.47
C TRP A 82 15.32 -7.32 -10.77
N ASN A 83 16.06 -6.94 -9.72
CA ASN A 83 17.41 -6.38 -9.80
C ASN A 83 17.55 -5.23 -10.83
N TYR A 84 16.59 -4.30 -10.83
CA TYR A 84 16.59 -3.14 -11.73
C TYR A 84 17.95 -2.41 -11.73
N GLN A 85 18.43 -2.01 -12.91
CA GLN A 85 19.73 -1.38 -13.17
C GLN A 85 20.96 -2.24 -12.84
N SER A 86 20.81 -3.56 -12.77
CA SER A 86 21.91 -4.51 -12.63
C SER A 86 22.09 -5.38 -13.88
N LYS A 87 23.14 -6.21 -13.90
CA LYS A 87 23.37 -7.19 -14.99
C LYS A 87 22.31 -8.30 -15.03
N ASP A 88 21.66 -8.57 -13.91
CA ASP A 88 20.65 -9.63 -13.74
C ASP A 88 19.23 -9.04 -13.71
N GLU A 89 19.03 -7.89 -14.37
CA GLU A 89 17.72 -7.25 -14.49
C GLU A 89 16.73 -8.15 -15.25
N ARG A 90 15.55 -8.37 -14.68
CA ARG A 90 14.51 -9.19 -15.31
C ARG A 90 13.10 -8.70 -14.98
N TRP A 91 12.31 -8.47 -16.02
CA TRP A 91 10.89 -8.13 -15.89
C TRP A 91 10.04 -9.36 -15.61
N THR A 92 9.04 -9.22 -14.74
CA THR A 92 8.12 -10.33 -14.43
C THR A 92 7.14 -10.56 -15.58
N SER A 93 6.72 -11.81 -15.74
CA SER A 93 5.51 -12.11 -16.50
C SER A 93 4.27 -11.66 -15.71
N TRP A 94 3.09 -11.66 -16.33
CA TRP A 94 1.85 -11.38 -15.60
C TRP A 94 1.58 -12.43 -14.51
N SER A 95 1.75 -13.73 -14.81
CA SER A 95 1.58 -14.82 -13.82
C SER A 95 2.49 -14.62 -12.61
N GLU A 96 3.76 -14.28 -12.83
CA GLU A 96 4.71 -14.01 -11.74
C GLU A 96 4.36 -12.73 -10.97
N THR A 97 3.78 -11.73 -11.64
CA THR A 97 3.27 -10.51 -10.98
C THR A 97 2.10 -10.85 -10.06
N GLU A 98 1.15 -11.67 -10.52
CA GLU A 98 0.02 -12.14 -9.71
C GLU A 98 0.49 -12.96 -8.51
N GLU A 99 1.50 -13.82 -8.70
CA GLU A 99 2.12 -14.57 -7.60
C GLU A 99 2.73 -13.63 -6.56
N ILE A 100 3.51 -12.62 -6.95
CA ILE A 100 4.08 -11.63 -6.01
C ILE A 100 2.99 -10.84 -5.29
N LEU A 101 1.94 -10.41 -5.98
CA LEU A 101 0.82 -9.70 -5.36
C LEU A 101 0.06 -10.60 -4.36
N SER A 102 -0.16 -11.86 -4.72
CA SER A 102 -0.77 -12.88 -3.85
C SER A 102 0.09 -13.16 -2.62
N GLU A 103 1.42 -13.20 -2.78
CA GLU A 103 2.33 -13.34 -1.65
C GLU A 103 2.27 -12.14 -0.70
N ILE A 104 2.23 -10.91 -1.23
CA ILE A 104 2.07 -9.69 -0.41
C ILE A 104 0.77 -9.75 0.37
N HIS A 105 -0.32 -10.14 -0.30
CA HIS A 105 -1.61 -10.31 0.35
C HIS A 105 -1.59 -11.39 1.43
N ALA A 106 -0.99 -12.55 1.15
CA ALA A 106 -0.87 -13.65 2.09
C ALA A 106 -0.04 -13.26 3.33
N GLU A 107 0.99 -12.42 3.18
CA GLU A 107 1.76 -11.88 4.32
C GLU A 107 0.92 -10.93 5.17
N ILE A 108 0.06 -10.11 4.55
CA ILE A 108 -0.89 -9.26 5.30
C ILE A 108 -1.88 -10.13 6.08
N GLU A 109 -2.49 -11.13 5.43
CA GLU A 109 -3.47 -12.04 6.06
C GLU A 109 -2.87 -12.91 7.17
N SER A 110 -1.61 -13.32 7.01
CA SER A 110 -0.88 -14.12 8.01
C SER A 110 -0.49 -13.31 9.25
N ASN A 111 -0.64 -11.99 9.23
CA ASN A 111 -0.31 -11.08 10.32
C ASN A 111 -1.53 -10.29 10.85
N PRO A 112 -2.63 -10.96 11.26
CA PRO A 112 -3.87 -10.28 11.66
C PRO A 112 -3.69 -9.39 12.89
N ASN A 113 -2.70 -9.68 13.75
CA ASN A 113 -2.38 -8.87 14.93
C ASN A 113 -1.79 -7.49 14.59
N LEU A 114 -1.31 -7.29 13.35
CA LEU A 114 -0.82 -5.99 12.87
C LEU A 114 -1.95 -5.12 12.31
N ILE A 115 -3.12 -5.70 12.06
CA ILE A 115 -4.21 -5.02 11.36
C ILE A 115 -4.97 -4.12 12.34
N TYR A 116 -5.07 -2.85 11.97
CA TYR A 116 -5.96 -1.89 12.60
C TYR A 116 -7.14 -1.61 11.68
N VAL A 117 -8.36 -1.91 12.13
CA VAL A 117 -9.58 -1.50 11.41
C VAL A 117 -10.15 -0.27 12.09
N HIS A 118 -10.20 0.83 11.34
CA HIS A 118 -10.89 2.02 11.76
C HIS A 118 -12.33 1.98 11.26
N GLU A 119 -13.25 1.61 12.16
CA GLU A 119 -14.69 1.73 11.95
C GLU A 119 -15.07 3.21 11.98
N TRP A 120 -15.57 3.72 10.86
CA TRP A 120 -15.83 5.14 10.72
C TRP A 120 -17.02 5.61 11.56
N GLN A 121 -16.89 6.81 12.11
CA GLN A 121 -17.99 7.62 12.62
C GLN A 121 -18.08 8.92 11.82
N THR A 122 -19.31 9.40 11.62
CA THR A 122 -19.51 10.70 10.98
C THR A 122 -18.86 11.79 11.83
N GLY A 123 -18.00 12.59 11.21
CA GLY A 123 -17.19 13.61 11.90
C GLY A 123 -15.75 13.19 12.15
N ASP A 124 -15.40 11.91 11.97
CA ASP A 124 -14.03 11.44 12.16
C ASP A 124 -13.05 12.18 11.25
N PHE A 125 -11.86 12.44 11.80
CA PHE A 125 -10.75 13.05 11.11
C PHE A 125 -9.51 12.17 11.25
N ILE A 126 -9.04 11.62 10.13
CA ILE A 126 -7.93 10.67 10.08
C ILE A 126 -6.77 11.33 9.35
N LEU A 127 -5.57 11.26 9.95
CA LEU A 127 -4.30 11.59 9.30
C LEU A 127 -3.45 10.32 9.24
N SER A 128 -3.12 9.87 8.04
CA SER A 128 -2.25 8.71 7.83
C SER A 128 -0.91 9.11 7.21
N ASP A 129 0.17 8.48 7.68
CA ASP A 129 1.45 8.45 6.96
C ASP A 129 1.29 7.51 5.76
N ASN A 130 1.17 8.12 4.58
CA ASN A 130 0.85 7.42 3.35
C ASN A 130 2.06 6.65 2.80
N LEU A 131 3.25 6.86 3.37
CA LEU A 131 4.46 6.14 3.00
C LEU A 131 4.74 4.96 3.93
N ALA A 132 4.17 4.94 5.14
CA ALA A 132 4.43 3.90 6.16
C ALA A 132 3.26 2.93 6.38
N LEU A 133 2.06 3.26 5.89
CA LEU A 133 0.85 2.46 6.08
C LEU A 133 0.30 1.94 4.76
N GLY A 134 0.08 0.62 4.68
CA GLY A 134 -0.85 0.03 3.72
C GLY A 134 -2.27 0.30 4.19
N HIS A 135 -3.20 0.57 3.27
CA HIS A 135 -4.60 0.76 3.62
C HIS A 135 -5.57 0.36 2.52
N GLU A 136 -6.72 -0.14 2.93
CA GLU A 136 -7.80 -0.56 2.04
C GLU A 136 -9.16 -0.27 2.68
N ALA A 137 -10.17 0.00 1.86
CA ALA A 137 -11.55 0.04 2.36
C ALA A 137 -12.04 -1.40 2.59
N THR A 138 -12.71 -1.68 3.70
CA THR A 138 -13.20 -3.04 3.96
C THR A 138 -14.21 -3.48 2.87
N PRO A 139 -14.39 -4.79 2.62
CA PRO A 139 -15.26 -5.28 1.54
C PRO A 139 -16.71 -4.82 1.64
N GLU A 140 -17.24 -4.59 2.86
CA GLU A 140 -18.61 -4.11 3.10
C GLU A 140 -18.87 -2.75 2.45
N THR A 141 -17.81 -1.99 2.18
CA THR A 141 -17.92 -0.67 1.52
C THR A 141 -18.35 -0.75 0.06
N GLN A 142 -18.36 -1.95 -0.53
CA GLN A 142 -18.83 -2.22 -1.89
C GLN A 142 -20.29 -2.70 -1.94
N LEU A 143 -20.95 -2.85 -0.77
CA LEU A 143 -22.37 -3.24 -0.71
C LEU A 143 -23.30 -2.11 -1.18
N PRO A 144 -24.52 -2.42 -1.63
CA PRO A 144 -25.47 -1.42 -2.10
C PRO A 144 -25.79 -0.34 -1.05
N VAL A 145 -25.96 0.90 -1.49
CA VAL A 145 -26.31 2.05 -0.61
C VAL A 145 -27.59 1.79 0.19
N SER A 146 -28.54 1.01 -0.35
CA SER A 146 -29.76 0.62 0.37
C SER A 146 -29.50 -0.25 1.61
N GLU A 147 -28.38 -0.98 1.62
CA GLU A 147 -27.98 -1.85 2.73
C GLU A 147 -27.13 -1.10 3.75
N VAL A 148 -26.03 -0.49 3.28
CA VAL A 148 -24.99 0.08 4.16
C VAL A 148 -25.09 1.61 4.29
N GLY A 149 -25.94 2.28 3.52
CA GLY A 149 -26.04 3.74 3.52
C GLY A 149 -24.97 4.41 2.63
N LEU A 150 -25.03 5.75 2.58
CA LEU A 150 -24.10 6.54 1.78
C LEU A 150 -22.76 6.68 2.53
N ARG A 151 -21.67 6.49 1.81
CA ARG A 151 -20.30 6.69 2.28
C ARG A 151 -19.71 7.93 1.61
N VAL A 152 -19.40 8.97 2.38
CA VAL A 152 -18.77 10.21 1.85
C VAL A 152 -17.55 10.57 2.67
N LEU A 153 -16.40 10.65 1.98
CA LEU A 153 -15.12 11.05 2.55
C LEU A 153 -14.57 12.24 1.78
N HIS A 154 -14.12 13.27 2.48
CA HIS A 154 -13.30 14.32 1.89
C HIS A 154 -11.83 13.96 2.11
N ARG A 155 -11.04 13.89 1.03
CA ARG A 155 -9.63 13.54 1.10
C ARG A 155 -8.75 14.69 0.65
N THR A 156 -7.74 15.00 1.46
CA THR A 156 -6.63 15.89 1.09
C THR A 156 -5.33 15.12 1.19
N THR A 157 -4.44 15.27 0.21
CA THR A 157 -3.11 14.65 0.24
C THR A 157 -2.02 15.70 0.31
N ILE A 158 -0.96 15.40 1.07
CA ILE A 158 0.23 16.24 1.16
C ILE A 158 1.23 15.76 0.12
N ARG A 159 1.67 16.70 -0.74
CA ARG A 159 2.63 16.44 -1.83
C ARG A 159 3.87 15.70 -1.33
N GLY A 160 4.25 14.65 -2.06
CA GLY A 160 5.53 13.96 -1.90
C GLY A 160 6.72 14.80 -2.37
N THR A 161 7.84 14.74 -1.64
CA THR A 161 9.06 15.46 -2.00
C THR A 161 10.24 14.55 -2.36
N ASN A 162 10.12 13.25 -2.08
CA ASN A 162 11.20 12.28 -2.24
C ASN A 162 10.81 11.19 -3.23
N PHE A 163 11.78 10.74 -4.02
CA PHE A 163 11.66 9.52 -4.81
C PHE A 163 11.99 8.33 -3.91
N PRO A 164 11.19 7.26 -3.92
CA PRO A 164 11.59 5.97 -3.35
C PRO A 164 12.92 5.51 -3.97
N SER A 165 13.94 5.32 -3.13
CA SER A 165 15.28 4.87 -3.52
C SER A 165 15.86 4.00 -2.40
N LYS A 166 16.73 3.06 -2.78
CA LYS A 166 17.54 2.28 -1.84
C LYS A 166 18.60 3.14 -1.15
#